data_AF-A0A355S1U2-F1
#
_entry.id   AF-A0A355S1U2-F1
#
_cell.length_a   1.000
_cell.length_b   1.000
_cell.length_c   1.000
_cell.angle_alpha   90.00
_cell.angle_beta   90.00
_cell.angle_gamma   90.00
#
_symmetry.space_group_name_H-M   'P 1'
#
loop_
_entity.id
_entity.type
_entity.pdbx_description
1 polymer ?
#
loop_
_entity_poly.entity_id
_entity_poly.type
_entity_poly.pdbx_seq_one_letter_code
_entity_poly.pdbx_strand_id
1 'polypeptide(L)' 'ALDSKSGREVLDILMKLNDKGTTVVLITHDMSIASRAKRIIQIMDGQICKDEAV' A
#
# COMPACT_ATOMS: atom_id res chain seq x y z
N ALA A 1 5.18 -13.33 6.55
CA ALA A 1 6.19 -13.95 5.67
C ALA A 1 7.11 -12.93 4.97
N LEU A 2 7.28 -11.71 5.49
CA LEU A 2 8.45 -10.89 5.23
C LEU A 2 8.99 -10.45 6.60
N ASP A 3 10.29 -10.58 6.80
CA ASP A 3 10.95 -9.98 7.94
C ASP A 3 10.85 -8.46 7.83
N SER A 4 10.64 -7.77 8.96
CA SER A 4 10.24 -6.36 9.03
C SER A 4 11.21 -5.41 8.32
N LYS A 5 12.50 -5.79 8.25
CA LYS A 5 13.54 -5.04 7.53
C LYS A 5 13.43 -5.20 6.01
N SER A 6 13.36 -6.43 5.53
CA SER A 6 13.23 -6.73 4.09
C SER A 6 11.91 -6.20 3.52
N GLY A 7 10.83 -6.18 4.32
CA GLY A 7 9.55 -5.61 3.92
C GLY A 7 9.62 -4.11 3.62
N ARG A 8 10.42 -3.35 4.38
CA ARG A 8 10.60 -1.91 4.13
C ARG A 8 11.38 -1.66 2.85
N GLU A 9 12.44 -2.42 2.60
CA GLU A 9 13.24 -2.27 1.38
C GLU A 9 12.41 -2.54 0.13
N VAL A 10 11.58 -3.58 0.13
CA VAL A 10 10.65 -3.87 -0.97
C VAL A 10 9.65 -2.73 -1.14
N LEU A 11 9.06 -2.23 -0.05
CA LEU A 11 8.11 -1.13 -0.12
C LEU A 11 8.73 0.13 -0.72
N ASP A 12 9.96 0.47 -0.31
CA ASP A 12 10.69 1.63 -0.84
C ASP A 12 10.95 1.52 -2.35
N ILE A 13 11.22 0.31 -2.86
CA ILE A 13 11.35 0.07 -4.30
C ILE A 13 10.01 0.29 -5.01
N LEU A 14 8.92 -0.25 -4.47
CA LEU A 14 7.58 -0.08 -5.03
C LEU A 14 7.16 1.39 -5.07
N MET A 15 7.47 2.16 -4.02
CA MET A 15 7.19 3.60 -3.99
C MET A 15 7.99 4.36 -5.06
N LYS A 16 9.29 4.06 -5.21
CA LYS A 16 10.12 4.66 -6.28
C LYS A 16 9.60 4.34 -7.67
N LEU A 17 9.07 3.13 -7.90
CA LEU A 17 8.43 2.77 -9.15
C LEU A 17 7.14 3.56 -9.36
N ASN A 18 6.35 3.74 -8.30
CA ASN A 18 5.15 4.55 -8.36
C ASN A 18 5.43 6.03 -8.69
N ASP A 19 6.49 6.59 -8.13
CA ASP A 19 6.92 7.95 -8.42
C ASP A 19 7.46 8.12 -9.85
N LYS A 20 7.90 7.04 -10.48
CA LYS A 20 8.28 7.01 -11.90
C LYS A 20 7.08 6.85 -12.85
N GLY A 21 5.85 6.80 -12.33
CA GLY A 21 4.62 6.72 -13.12
C GLY A 21 4.01 5.32 -13.22
N THR A 22 4.61 4.30 -12.59
CA THR A 22 4.02 2.96 -12.55
C THR A 22 2.85 2.92 -11.56
N THR A 23 1.68 2.43 -11.97
CA THR A 23 0.58 2.22 -11.01
C THR A 23 0.87 0.99 -10.16
N VAL A 24 0.80 1.12 -8.83
CA VAL A 24 1.05 0.03 -7.88
C VAL A 24 -0.19 -0.14 -7.00
N VAL A 25 -0.67 -1.38 -6.88
CA VAL A 25 -1.74 -1.77 -5.96
C VAL A 25 -1.15 -2.73 -4.93
N LEU A 26 -1.21 -2.35 -3.66
CA LEU A 26 -0.68 -3.15 -2.54
C LEU A 26 -1.81 -3.52 -1.59
N ILE A 27 -1.90 -4.80 -1.25
CA ILE A 27 -2.85 -5.31 -0.25
C ILE A 27 -2.08 -5.55 1.05
N THR A 28 -2.54 -4.95 2.14
CA THR A 28 -1.93 -5.10 3.46
C THR A 28 -2.97 -4.98 4.56
N HIS A 29 -2.72 -5.63 5.71
CA HIS A 29 -3.47 -5.42 6.95
C HIS A 29 -2.76 -4.43 7.90
N ASP A 30 -1.56 -3.98 7.54
CA ASP A 30 -0.79 -3.02 8.33
C ASP A 30 -1.09 -1.58 7.87
N MET A 31 -1.75 -0.83 8.75
CA MET A 31 -2.11 0.56 8.47
C MET A 31 -0.90 1.49 8.36
N SER A 32 0.23 1.16 8.97
CA SER A 32 1.47 1.97 8.84
C SER A 32 2.08 1.88 7.45
N ILE A 33 1.85 0.76 6.76
CA ILE A 33 2.22 0.57 5.35
C ILE A 33 1.19 1.27 4.45
N ALA A 34 -0.09 1.07 4.73
CA ALA A 34 -1.17 1.65 3.92
C ALA A 34 -1.11 3.19 3.91
N SER A 35 -0.78 3.82 5.04
CA SER A 35 -0.65 5.29 5.16
C SER A 35 0.46 5.91 4.31
N ARG A 36 1.35 5.09 3.73
CA ARG A 36 2.38 5.57 2.80
C ARG A 36 1.88 5.68 1.36
N ALA A 37 0.74 5.07 1.02
CA ALA A 37 0.17 5.12 -0.32
C ALA A 37 -0.51 6.47 -0.60
N LYS A 38 -0.72 6.80 -1.88
CA LYS A 38 -1.43 8.01 -2.34
C LYS A 38 -2.97 7.89 -2.25
N ARG A 39 -3.47 6.66 -2.09
CA ARG A 39 -4.90 6.35 -1.96
C ARG A 39 -5.05 5.07 -1.13
N ILE A 40 -6.05 5.05 -0.27
CA ILE A 40 -6.39 3.89 0.57
C ILE A 40 -7.83 3.48 0.26
N ILE A 41 -8.00 2.20 -0.07
CA ILE A 41 -9.31 1.57 -0.25
C ILE A 41 -9.44 0.48 0.81
N GLN A 42 -10.54 0.51 1.57
CA GLN A 42 -10.88 -0.55 2.53
C GLN A 42 -12.05 -1.36 2.01
N ILE A 43 -11.91 -2.68 2.10
CA ILE A 43 -12.92 -3.64 1.67
C ILE A 43 -13.35 -4.47 2.88
N MET A 44 -14.67 -4.60 3.07
CA MET A 44 -15.30 -5.42 4.10
C MET A 44 -16.44 -6.20 3.46
N ASP A 45 -16.49 -7.52 3.68
CA ASP A 45 -17.51 -8.42 3.12
C ASP A 45 -17.73 -8.26 1.60
N GLY A 46 -16.63 -8.06 0.86
CA GLY A 46 -16.65 -7.89 -0.59
C GLY A 46 -17.13 -6.52 -1.08
N GLN A 47 -17.39 -5.57 -0.17
CA GLN A 47 -17.81 -4.20 -0.49
C GLN A 47 -16.74 -3.18 -0.11
N ILE A 48 -16.59 -2.14 -0.94
CA ILE A 48 -15.74 -0.99 -0.59
C ILE A 48 -16.46 -0.18 0.48
N CYS A 49 -15.89 -0.12 1.68
CA CYS A 49 -16.42 0.64 2.79
C CYS A 49 -15.70 1.99 2.99
N LYS A 50 -14.49 2.14 2.47
CA LYS A 50 -13.73 3.40 2.50
C LYS A 50 -12.90 3.57 1.23
N ASP A 51 -12.84 4.80 0.73
CA ASP A 51 -12.04 5.18 -0.43
C ASP A 51 -11.57 6.63 -0.24
N GLU A 52 -10.28 6.82 0.02
CA GLU A 52 -9.70 8.13 0.33
C GLU A 52 -8.38 8.35 -0.41
N ALA A 53 -8.18 9.56 -0.93
CA ALA A 53 -6.87 10.05 -1.33
C ALA A 53 -6.12 10.55 -0.08
N VAL A 54 -4.83 10.21 0.01
CA VAL A 54 -3.95 10.56 1.15
C VAL A 54 -3.03 11.69 0.76
#